data_AF-A0A957I1I6-F1
#
_entry.id   AF-A0A957I1I6-F1
#
_cell.length_a   1.000
_cell.length_b   1.000
_cell.length_c   1.000
_cell.angle_alpha   90.00
_cell.angle_beta   90.00
_cell.angle_gamma   90.00
#
_symmetry.space_group_name_H-M   'P 1'
#
loop_
_entity.id
_entity.type
_entity.pdbx_description
1 polymer ?
#
loop_
_entity_poly.entity_id
_entity_poly.type
_entity_poly.pdbx_seq_one_letter_code
_entity_poly.pdbx_strand_id
1 'polypeptide(L)'
;GTVNCVRWYEINIAGGTPSLVQQGTFSSAGIYRSFPDLGVNACGDMLVGYSMMSSSMYPSIYVAGREAGDPLGQLKSETLMKSGEDYYTAYDSSPRRWGDYTGLALDPDGITFWYLGEYSRNQATARWSTWVGSFTWSACSVGPTPTPTAGPSPTPIPPTPTPGPISCTTYPSTDVPKVISSSGTPTVTSIVNVAASGTIADVNVLGLNGTHTWINDLDFNLQSPAGTTV
;
A
#
# COMPACT_ATOMS: atom_id res chain seq x y z
N GLY A 1 -5.97 31.87 9.52
CA GLY A 1 -5.16 31.14 10.51
C GLY A 1 -4.21 30.21 9.79
N THR A 2 -3.14 29.79 10.44
CA THR A 2 -2.20 28.79 9.91
C THR A 2 -2.93 27.47 9.67
N VAL A 3 -2.81 26.91 8.47
CA VAL A 3 -3.38 25.60 8.10
C VAL A 3 -2.27 24.57 7.92
N ASN A 4 -2.58 23.30 8.14
CA ASN A 4 -1.73 22.20 7.70
C ASN A 4 -1.83 22.09 6.18
N CYS A 5 -0.70 21.98 5.50
CA CYS A 5 -0.62 21.92 4.05
C CYS A 5 0.27 20.76 3.60
N VAL A 6 0.08 20.33 2.36
CA VAL A 6 0.96 19.34 1.72
C VAL A 6 2.09 20.09 1.04
N ARG A 7 3.33 19.75 1.35
CA ARG A 7 4.51 20.26 0.65
C ARG A 7 5.30 19.09 0.11
N TRP A 8 5.66 19.15 -1.17
CA TRP A 8 6.38 18.11 -1.87
C TRP A 8 7.58 18.68 -2.61
N TYR A 9 8.57 17.83 -2.85
CA TYR A 9 9.82 18.16 -3.52
C TYR A 9 10.16 17.05 -4.50
N GLU A 10 10.61 17.43 -5.68
CA GLU A 10 11.30 16.55 -6.60
C GLU A 10 12.79 16.89 -6.56
N ILE A 11 13.60 15.91 -6.18
CA ILE A 11 15.04 16.07 -6.02
C ILE A 11 15.72 15.10 -6.99
N ASN A 12 16.52 15.66 -7.90
CA ASN A 12 17.37 14.89 -8.77
C ASN A 12 18.64 14.47 -8.01
N ILE A 13 18.83 13.18 -7.86
CA ILE A 13 20.00 12.58 -7.21
C ILE A 13 21.02 12.02 -8.22
N ALA A 14 20.75 12.13 -9.52
CA ALA A 14 21.69 11.72 -10.56
C ALA A 14 22.94 12.61 -10.53
N GLY A 15 24.13 12.00 -10.66
CA GLY A 15 25.40 12.73 -10.64
C GLY A 15 26.01 12.94 -9.24
N GLY A 16 25.47 12.30 -8.20
CA GLY A 16 26.09 12.24 -6.87
C GLY A 16 25.88 13.47 -5.99
N THR A 17 25.42 14.60 -6.55
CA THR A 17 25.00 15.79 -5.78
C THR A 17 23.50 16.00 -5.96
N PRO A 18 22.68 15.88 -4.89
CA PRO A 18 21.26 16.16 -4.96
C PRO A 18 20.98 17.60 -5.39
N SER A 19 20.06 17.77 -6.33
CA SER A 19 19.62 19.07 -6.84
C SER A 19 18.10 19.15 -6.87
N LEU A 20 17.54 20.31 -6.51
CA LEU A 20 16.09 20.53 -6.55
C LEU A 20 15.63 20.67 -8.01
N VAL A 21 14.69 19.83 -8.44
CA VAL A 21 14.03 19.95 -9.75
C VAL A 21 12.83 20.88 -9.63
N GLN A 22 11.94 20.58 -8.68
CA GLN A 22 10.74 21.37 -8.41
C GLN A 22 10.22 21.11 -7.00
N GLN A 23 9.30 21.96 -6.56
CA GLN A 23 8.56 21.80 -5.31
C GLN A 23 7.19 22.46 -5.46
N GLY A 24 6.23 22.03 -4.65
CA GLY A 24 4.91 22.65 -4.57
C GLY A 24 4.42 22.70 -3.14
N THR A 25 3.55 23.67 -2.84
CA THR A 25 2.80 23.73 -1.58
C THR A 25 1.33 23.82 -1.89
N PHE A 26 0.58 22.83 -1.42
CA PHE A 26 -0.84 22.72 -1.66
C PHE A 26 -1.60 23.06 -0.39
N SER A 27 -2.25 24.22 -0.41
CA SER A 27 -2.89 24.85 0.75
C SER A 27 -4.14 25.60 0.33
N SER A 28 -5.10 25.71 1.24
CA SER A 28 -6.32 26.50 1.04
C SER A 28 -6.76 27.04 2.40
N ALA A 29 -7.33 28.24 2.43
CA ALA A 29 -7.77 28.85 3.69
C ALA A 29 -8.84 27.99 4.37
N GLY A 30 -8.65 27.68 5.66
CA GLY A 30 -9.61 26.89 6.46
C GLY A 30 -9.66 25.39 6.14
N ILE A 31 -8.82 24.90 5.22
CA ILE A 31 -8.69 23.49 4.87
C ILE A 31 -7.36 22.96 5.40
N TYR A 32 -7.41 21.91 6.22
CA TYR A 32 -6.24 21.30 6.81
C TYR A 32 -5.96 19.97 6.11
N ARG A 33 -4.74 19.82 5.62
CA ARG A 33 -4.24 18.59 4.99
C ARG A 33 -3.12 18.01 5.83
N SER A 34 -3.24 16.77 6.26
CA SER A 34 -2.30 16.11 7.16
C SER A 34 -2.02 14.68 6.72
N PHE A 35 -0.87 14.15 7.14
CA PHE A 35 -0.42 12.78 6.87
C PHE A 35 -0.41 12.45 5.37
N PRO A 36 0.39 13.17 4.56
CA PRO A 36 0.49 12.90 3.14
C PRO A 36 1.41 11.71 2.83
N ASP A 37 0.97 10.85 1.93
CA ASP A 37 1.77 9.80 1.30
C ASP A 37 1.87 10.05 -0.20
N LEU A 38 3.07 9.91 -0.76
CA LEU A 38 3.37 10.29 -2.14
C LEU A 38 4.02 9.12 -2.88
N GLY A 39 3.60 8.89 -4.13
CA GLY A 39 4.26 7.97 -5.04
C GLY A 39 4.36 8.55 -6.45
N VAL A 40 5.31 8.02 -7.22
CA VAL A 40 5.57 8.41 -8.61
C VAL A 40 5.63 7.16 -9.48
N ASN A 41 4.77 7.06 -10.50
CA ASN A 41 4.68 5.88 -11.37
C ASN A 41 5.78 5.87 -12.47
N ALA A 42 5.78 4.84 -13.30
CA ALA A 42 6.75 4.65 -14.39
C ALA A 42 6.74 5.74 -15.46
N CYS A 43 5.64 6.50 -15.59
CA CYS A 43 5.54 7.64 -16.51
C CYS A 43 6.06 8.95 -15.90
N GLY A 44 6.45 8.95 -14.62
CA GLY A 44 6.81 10.16 -13.88
C GLY A 44 5.61 10.94 -13.38
N ASP A 45 4.40 10.37 -13.43
CA ASP A 45 3.23 10.96 -12.83
C ASP A 45 3.24 10.73 -11.33
N MET A 46 2.73 11.69 -10.58
CA MET A 46 2.76 11.70 -9.13
C MET A 46 1.34 11.68 -8.57
N LEU A 47 1.11 10.85 -7.56
CA LEU A 47 -0.08 10.89 -6.72
C LEU A 47 0.35 11.20 -5.28
N VAL A 48 -0.45 12.01 -4.60
CA VAL A 48 -0.32 12.27 -3.17
C VAL A 48 -1.70 12.13 -2.51
N GLY A 49 -1.80 11.23 -1.55
CA GLY A 49 -3.00 11.02 -0.73
C GLY A 49 -2.81 11.59 0.67
N TYR A 50 -3.87 12.11 1.30
CA TYR A 50 -3.82 12.69 2.64
C TYR A 50 -5.20 12.74 3.30
N SER A 51 -5.20 12.96 4.62
CA SER A 51 -6.40 13.36 5.35
C SER A 51 -6.71 14.84 5.11
N MET A 52 -7.96 15.15 4.78
CA MET A 52 -8.50 16.51 4.70
C MET A 52 -9.63 16.72 5.70
N MET A 53 -9.63 17.87 6.36
CA MET A 53 -10.69 18.32 7.26
C MET A 53 -10.86 19.84 7.24
N SER A 54 -12.02 20.31 7.71
CA SER A 54 -12.32 21.72 7.91
C SER A 54 -13.38 21.89 9.00
N SER A 55 -13.79 23.13 9.30
CA SER A 55 -14.91 23.38 10.22
C SER A 55 -16.25 22.83 9.72
N SER A 56 -16.38 22.52 8.43
CA SER A 56 -17.60 21.96 7.82
C SER A 56 -17.38 20.58 7.20
N MET A 57 -16.22 19.95 7.43
CA MET A 57 -15.86 18.66 6.84
C MET A 57 -15.14 17.80 7.87
N TYR A 58 -15.71 16.63 8.15
CA TYR A 58 -15.06 15.63 8.98
C TYR A 58 -13.81 15.05 8.29
N PRO A 59 -12.85 14.50 9.05
CA PRO A 59 -11.67 13.84 8.48
C PRO A 59 -12.03 12.86 7.37
N SER A 60 -11.62 13.23 6.16
CA SER A 60 -11.93 12.55 4.90
C SER A 60 -10.64 12.24 4.15
N ILE A 61 -10.68 11.27 3.25
CA ILE A 61 -9.55 10.89 2.42
C ILE A 61 -9.66 11.59 1.07
N TYR A 62 -8.64 12.37 0.74
CA TYR A 62 -8.50 13.03 -0.55
C TYR A 62 -7.18 12.65 -1.20
N VAL A 63 -7.18 12.67 -2.53
CA VAL A 63 -5.97 12.55 -3.33
C VAL A 63 -5.85 13.74 -4.28
N ALA A 64 -4.62 14.11 -4.59
CA ALA A 64 -4.28 15.01 -5.68
C ALA A 64 -3.03 14.48 -6.38
N GLY A 65 -2.68 15.04 -7.52
CA GLY A 65 -1.50 14.58 -8.24
C GLY A 65 -1.18 15.47 -9.41
N ARG A 66 -0.20 15.04 -10.20
CA ARG A 66 0.22 15.71 -11.43
C ARG A 66 0.76 14.68 -12.40
N GLU A 67 0.53 14.90 -13.69
CA GLU A 67 1.19 14.16 -14.75
C GLU A 67 2.60 14.74 -14.98
N ALA A 68 3.52 13.94 -15.52
CA ALA A 68 4.89 14.38 -15.75
C ALA A 68 4.98 15.69 -16.56
N GLY A 69 4.08 15.85 -17.54
CA GLY A 69 3.98 17.02 -18.42
C GLY A 69 3.25 18.24 -17.85
N ASP A 70 2.69 18.16 -16.64
CA ASP A 70 2.01 19.29 -16.02
C ASP A 70 2.99 20.42 -15.66
N PRO A 71 2.54 21.70 -15.62
CA PRO A 71 3.35 22.82 -15.15
C PRO A 71 4.05 22.52 -13.82
N LEU A 72 5.32 22.90 -13.73
CA LEU A 72 6.13 22.59 -12.56
C LEU A 72 5.57 23.26 -11.29
N GLY A 73 5.69 22.55 -10.17
CA GLY A 73 5.28 22.99 -8.84
C GLY A 73 3.78 23.02 -8.58
N GLN A 74 2.96 22.51 -9.52
CA GLN A 74 1.50 22.51 -9.41
C GLN A 74 0.93 21.09 -9.33
N LEU A 75 -0.09 20.93 -8.47
CA LEU A 75 -0.97 19.76 -8.45
C LEU A 75 -2.26 20.09 -9.20
N LYS A 76 -2.88 19.09 -9.80
CA LYS A 76 -4.25 19.15 -10.29
C LYS A 76 -5.25 19.24 -9.12
N SER A 77 -6.52 19.44 -9.46
CA SER A 77 -7.63 19.48 -8.49
C SER A 77 -7.74 18.20 -7.68
N GLU A 78 -8.22 18.36 -6.45
CA GLU A 78 -8.41 17.27 -5.48
C GLU A 78 -9.58 16.38 -5.86
N THR A 79 -9.43 15.08 -5.61
CA THR A 79 -10.48 14.08 -5.74
C THR A 79 -10.80 13.50 -4.37
N LEU A 80 -12.09 13.52 -4.01
CA LEU A 80 -12.58 12.83 -2.83
C LEU A 80 -12.50 11.32 -3.06
N MET A 81 -11.75 10.62 -2.20
CA MET A 81 -11.70 9.16 -2.21
C MET A 81 -12.72 8.56 -1.22
N LYS A 82 -12.80 9.10 -0.01
CA LYS A 82 -13.78 8.68 1.00
C LYS A 82 -14.15 9.82 1.92
N SER A 83 -15.45 10.11 2.05
CA SER A 83 -15.94 11.10 3.00
C SER A 83 -15.87 10.57 4.43
N GLY A 84 -15.46 11.45 5.34
CA GLY A 84 -15.71 11.31 6.77
C GLY A 84 -17.21 11.36 7.05
N GLU A 85 -17.63 10.61 8.06
CA GLU A 85 -19.04 10.37 8.36
C GLU A 85 -19.49 11.03 9.66
N ASP A 86 -18.57 11.27 10.58
CA ASP A 86 -18.85 11.87 11.89
C ASP A 86 -17.60 12.56 12.46
N TYR A 87 -17.72 13.27 13.59
CA TYR A 87 -16.57 13.85 14.29
C TYR A 87 -15.62 12.78 14.80
N TYR A 88 -14.31 13.06 14.74
CA TYR A 88 -13.29 12.16 15.24
C TYR A 88 -13.32 12.06 16.78
N THR A 89 -13.25 10.84 17.29
CA THR A 89 -12.92 10.54 18.68
C THR A 89 -11.78 9.54 18.69
N ALA A 90 -10.75 9.80 19.49
CA ALA A 90 -9.68 8.82 19.64
C ALA A 90 -9.99 7.82 20.75
N TYR A 91 -9.39 6.65 20.66
CA TYR A 91 -9.35 5.66 21.74
C TYR A 91 -8.19 5.93 22.72
N ASP A 92 -7.24 6.78 22.34
CA ASP A 92 -6.01 7.05 23.05
C ASP A 92 -5.94 8.49 23.62
N SER A 93 -4.88 8.72 24.39
CA SER A 93 -4.55 10.04 24.94
C SER A 93 -3.70 10.86 23.96
N SER A 94 -3.58 12.16 24.25
CA SER A 94 -2.70 13.04 23.48
C SER A 94 -1.24 12.57 23.56
N PRO A 95 -0.46 12.57 22.45
CA PRO A 95 -0.84 12.99 21.09
C PRO A 95 -1.54 11.85 20.33
N ARG A 96 -2.86 12.00 20.12
CA ARG A 96 -3.72 10.99 19.48
C ARG A 96 -3.09 10.46 18.18
N ARG A 97 -3.12 9.16 17.96
CA ARG A 97 -2.40 8.44 16.88
C ARG A 97 -3.16 8.39 15.56
N TRP A 98 -3.59 9.55 15.06
CA TRP A 98 -4.08 9.66 13.68
C TRP A 98 -2.89 9.70 12.71
N GLY A 99 -3.00 9.04 11.56
CA GLY A 99 -1.97 8.98 10.52
C GLY A 99 -1.10 7.74 10.56
N ASP A 100 -1.26 6.86 11.55
CA ASP A 100 -0.49 5.62 11.65
C ASP A 100 -0.87 4.59 10.57
N TYR A 101 -2.07 4.72 9.97
CA TYR A 101 -2.63 3.77 9.02
C TYR A 101 -2.89 4.39 7.65
N THR A 102 -1.89 5.08 7.12
CA THR A 102 -1.89 5.61 5.75
C THR A 102 -0.68 5.09 4.97
N GLY A 103 -0.82 4.99 3.66
CA GLY A 103 0.29 4.56 2.80
C GLY A 103 -0.09 4.54 1.33
N LEU A 104 0.90 4.80 0.48
CA LEU A 104 0.75 4.79 -0.97
C LEU A 104 1.77 3.84 -1.58
N ALA A 105 1.30 2.92 -2.42
CA ALA A 105 2.12 1.95 -3.13
C ALA A 105 1.79 1.94 -4.63
N LEU A 106 2.73 1.47 -5.44
CA LEU A 106 2.49 1.17 -6.85
C LEU A 106 2.13 -0.29 -7.01
N ASP A 107 1.17 -0.54 -7.89
CA ASP A 107 0.90 -1.87 -8.42
C ASP A 107 2.10 -2.38 -9.27
N PRO A 108 2.33 -3.71 -9.36
CA PRO A 108 3.35 -4.27 -10.25
C PRO A 108 3.22 -3.89 -11.73
N ASP A 109 2.07 -3.39 -12.19
CA ASP A 109 1.92 -2.81 -13.52
C ASP A 109 2.75 -1.53 -13.74
N GLY A 110 3.26 -0.91 -12.66
CA GLY A 110 4.10 0.28 -12.67
C GLY A 110 3.36 1.59 -12.98
N ILE A 111 2.04 1.57 -13.16
CA ILE A 111 1.23 2.74 -13.54
C ILE A 111 0.07 3.03 -12.59
N THR A 112 -0.44 2.00 -11.91
CA THR A 112 -1.56 2.08 -10.98
C THR A 112 -1.06 2.33 -9.57
N PHE A 113 -1.63 3.33 -8.91
CA PHE A 113 -1.41 3.63 -7.51
C PHE A 113 -2.47 2.94 -6.65
N TRP A 114 -2.07 2.39 -5.51
CA TRP A 114 -2.94 1.98 -4.42
C TRP A 114 -2.70 2.90 -3.24
N TYR A 115 -3.76 3.56 -2.77
CA TYR A 115 -3.71 4.40 -1.58
C TYR A 115 -4.58 3.82 -0.47
N LEU A 116 -4.00 3.72 0.74
CA LEU A 116 -4.65 3.42 2.01
C LEU A 116 -4.68 4.71 2.83
N GLY A 117 -5.85 5.11 3.32
CA GLY A 117 -5.99 6.28 4.17
C GLY A 117 -7.01 6.09 5.28
N GLU A 118 -7.01 7.01 6.25
CA GLU A 118 -7.94 7.04 7.37
C GLU A 118 -9.06 8.06 7.16
N TYR A 119 -10.28 7.71 7.54
CA TYR A 119 -11.44 8.60 7.59
C TYR A 119 -12.17 8.44 8.92
N SER A 120 -12.90 9.48 9.35
CA SER A 120 -13.71 9.37 10.55
C SER A 120 -14.99 8.61 10.24
N ARG A 121 -15.16 7.44 10.86
CA ARG A 121 -16.30 6.56 10.64
C ARG A 121 -17.39 6.80 11.69
N ASN A 122 -18.64 6.71 11.30
CA ASN A 122 -19.74 6.78 12.25
C ASN A 122 -19.85 5.46 13.03
N GLN A 123 -19.27 5.46 14.23
CA GLN A 123 -19.31 4.32 15.17
C GLN A 123 -19.29 4.79 16.63
N ALA A 124 -19.55 3.85 17.55
CA ALA A 124 -19.82 4.16 18.95
C ALA A 124 -18.61 4.74 19.70
N THR A 125 -17.42 4.15 19.52
CA THR A 125 -16.16 4.59 20.14
C THR A 125 -15.06 4.63 19.09
N ALA A 126 -14.01 5.42 19.34
CA ALA A 126 -12.83 5.48 18.48
C ALA A 126 -13.19 5.71 16.99
N ARG A 127 -13.77 6.86 16.65
CA ARG A 127 -14.38 7.12 15.34
C ARG A 127 -13.36 7.32 14.22
N TRP A 128 -12.80 6.21 13.76
CA TRP A 128 -11.86 6.13 12.66
C TRP A 128 -11.99 4.75 11.98
N SER A 129 -11.59 4.68 10.72
CA SER A 129 -11.44 3.46 9.96
C SER A 129 -10.56 3.75 8.73
N THR A 130 -10.13 2.70 8.04
CA THR A 130 -9.35 2.83 6.80
C THR A 130 -10.21 2.61 5.56
N TRP A 131 -9.76 3.16 4.44
CA TRP A 131 -10.31 2.87 3.11
C TRP A 131 -9.18 2.74 2.11
N VAL A 132 -9.36 1.88 1.11
CA VAL A 132 -8.39 1.64 0.03
C VAL A 132 -8.99 1.99 -1.32
N GLY A 133 -8.20 2.58 -2.20
CA GLY A 133 -8.62 3.01 -3.52
C GLY A 133 -7.45 2.96 -4.50
N SER A 134 -7.77 2.69 -5.77
CA SER A 134 -6.80 2.68 -6.85
C SER A 134 -6.97 3.88 -7.78
N PHE A 135 -5.86 4.37 -8.33
CA PHE A 135 -5.81 5.52 -9.21
C PHE A 135 -4.82 5.30 -10.34
N THR A 136 -5.16 5.73 -11.55
CA THR A 136 -4.29 5.65 -12.72
C THR A 136 -4.54 6.88 -13.59
N TRP A 137 -3.49 7.41 -14.23
CA TRP A 137 -3.62 8.45 -15.26
C TRP A 137 -3.83 7.79 -16.62
N SER A 138 -4.88 8.17 -17.33
CA SER A 138 -5.24 7.55 -18.62
C SER A 138 -4.20 7.75 -19.72
N ALA A 139 -3.35 8.78 -19.60
CA ALA A 139 -2.28 9.06 -20.55
C ALA A 139 -1.03 8.20 -20.33
N CYS A 140 -0.90 7.54 -19.17
CA CYS A 140 0.25 6.70 -18.87
C CYS A 140 0.05 5.28 -19.41
N SER A 141 0.78 4.97 -20.48
CA SER A 141 0.87 3.62 -21.02
C SER A 141 2.31 3.14 -20.91
N VAL A 142 2.57 2.19 -20.03
CA VAL A 142 3.73 1.32 -20.20
C VAL A 142 3.40 0.32 -21.30
N GLY A 143 4.34 0.06 -22.23
CA GLY A 143 4.21 -1.09 -23.13
C GLY A 143 3.97 -2.35 -22.30
N PRO A 144 3.43 -3.45 -22.90
CA PRO A 144 3.08 -4.65 -22.13
C PRO A 144 4.23 -4.97 -21.18
N THR A 145 3.95 -4.92 -19.87
CA THR A 145 4.93 -5.33 -18.84
C THR A 145 5.51 -6.63 -19.37
N PRO A 146 6.83 -6.71 -19.65
CA PRO A 146 7.40 -7.94 -20.11
C PRO A 146 6.97 -8.98 -19.08
N THR A 147 6.11 -9.92 -19.51
CA THR A 147 5.81 -11.13 -18.74
C THR A 147 7.16 -11.56 -18.20
N PRO A 148 7.35 -11.68 -16.86
CA PRO A 148 8.66 -11.86 -16.28
C PRO A 148 9.44 -12.86 -17.13
N THR A 149 10.44 -12.36 -17.84
CA THR A 149 11.21 -13.19 -18.76
C THR A 149 11.82 -14.27 -17.89
N ALA A 150 11.38 -15.51 -18.08
CA ALA A 150 11.96 -16.65 -17.37
C ALA A 150 13.49 -16.52 -17.47
N GLY A 151 14.16 -16.52 -16.31
CA GLY A 151 15.61 -16.47 -16.25
C GLY A 151 16.25 -17.52 -17.16
N PRO A 152 17.51 -17.32 -17.60
CA PRO A 152 18.11 -18.03 -18.72
C PRO A 152 17.86 -19.53 -18.66
N SER A 153 17.11 -20.01 -19.65
CA SER A 153 16.94 -21.43 -19.94
C SER A 153 18.33 -22.04 -20.18
N PRO A 154 18.69 -23.17 -19.56
CA PRO A 154 19.87 -23.92 -19.95
C PRO A 154 19.76 -24.35 -21.43
N THR A 155 20.94 -24.43 -22.07
CA THR A 155 21.29 -24.69 -23.49
C THR A 155 20.41 -25.74 -24.19
N PRO A 156 20.13 -25.62 -25.52
CA PRO A 156 19.01 -26.31 -26.16
C PRO A 156 19.24 -27.84 -26.25
N ILE A 157 18.30 -28.60 -25.72
CA ILE A 157 18.14 -30.04 -25.91
C ILE A 157 17.13 -30.25 -27.07
N PRO A 158 17.26 -31.33 -27.88
CA PRO A 158 16.36 -31.62 -29.02
C PRO A 158 14.87 -31.59 -28.63
N PRO A 159 13.94 -31.35 -29.58
CA PRO A 159 12.55 -31.03 -29.26
C PRO A 159 11.87 -32.14 -28.44
N THR A 160 11.55 -31.81 -27.19
CA THR A 160 10.79 -32.63 -26.25
C THR A 160 9.28 -32.42 -26.49
N PRO A 161 8.45 -33.48 -26.45
CA PRO A 161 7.01 -33.40 -26.72
C PRO A 161 6.29 -32.38 -25.84
N THR A 162 5.28 -31.72 -26.42
CA THR A 162 4.39 -30.75 -25.78
C THR A 162 3.88 -31.30 -24.44
N PRO A 163 4.13 -30.64 -23.30
CA PRO A 163 3.59 -31.07 -22.02
C PRO A 163 2.07 -30.98 -22.06
N GLY A 164 1.41 -32.03 -21.58
CA GLY A 164 -0.03 -32.03 -21.35
C GLY A 164 -0.46 -30.96 -20.33
N PRO A 165 -1.77 -30.75 -20.14
CA PRO A 165 -2.29 -29.76 -19.21
C PRO A 165 -1.72 -29.94 -17.81
N ILE A 166 -1.18 -28.85 -17.24
CA ILE A 166 -0.69 -28.81 -15.86
C ILE A 166 -1.89 -28.81 -14.89
N SER A 167 -1.94 -29.83 -14.04
CA SER A 167 -2.91 -29.90 -12.94
C SER A 167 -2.28 -29.32 -11.69
N CYS A 168 -2.79 -28.18 -11.21
CA CYS A 168 -2.39 -27.62 -9.93
C CYS A 168 -3.18 -28.29 -8.79
N THR A 169 -2.47 -28.94 -7.87
CA THR A 169 -3.07 -29.43 -6.62
C THR A 169 -3.05 -28.32 -5.58
N THR A 170 -4.21 -28.01 -5.01
CA THR A 170 -4.33 -27.03 -3.91
C THR A 170 -4.14 -27.73 -2.57
N TYR A 171 -3.30 -27.17 -1.69
CA TYR A 171 -3.04 -27.68 -0.35
C TYR A 171 -3.60 -26.70 0.70
N PRO A 172 -4.77 -26.95 1.29
CA PRO A 172 -5.30 -26.11 2.35
C PRO A 172 -4.49 -26.29 3.65
N SER A 173 -4.38 -25.22 4.45
CA SER A 173 -3.79 -25.33 5.78
C SER A 173 -4.70 -26.14 6.71
N THR A 174 -4.14 -27.15 7.38
CA THR A 174 -4.82 -27.90 8.45
C THR A 174 -4.31 -27.53 9.84
N ASP A 175 -3.34 -26.61 9.91
CA ASP A 175 -2.64 -26.25 11.15
C ASP A 175 -3.14 -24.92 11.75
N VAL A 176 -4.35 -24.51 11.38
CA VAL A 176 -5.03 -23.31 11.87
C VAL A 176 -6.37 -23.70 12.52
N PRO A 177 -6.85 -22.96 13.54
CA PRO A 177 -6.28 -21.73 14.11
C PRO A 177 -5.11 -21.96 15.07
N LYS A 178 -4.23 -20.95 15.21
CA LYS A 178 -3.14 -20.93 16.19
C LYS A 178 -3.46 -19.97 17.33
N VAL A 179 -3.15 -20.39 18.56
CA VAL A 179 -3.23 -19.52 19.74
C VAL A 179 -1.96 -18.69 19.82
N ILE A 180 -2.11 -17.37 19.85
CA ILE A 180 -1.02 -16.41 20.06
C ILE A 180 -1.14 -15.88 21.49
N SER A 181 -0.09 -16.00 22.29
CA SER A 181 -0.07 -15.49 23.67
C SER A 181 -0.09 -13.96 23.66
N SER A 182 -0.91 -13.35 24.50
CA SER A 182 -0.93 -11.90 24.73
C SER A 182 0.22 -11.39 25.60
N SER A 183 1.21 -12.23 25.90
CA SER A 183 2.35 -11.91 26.75
C SER A 183 3.61 -12.68 26.34
N GLY A 184 4.77 -12.05 26.55
CA GLY A 184 6.07 -12.58 26.13
C GLY A 184 6.35 -12.32 24.65
N THR A 185 7.44 -12.90 24.14
CA THR A 185 7.85 -12.85 22.72
C THR A 185 7.90 -14.25 22.10
N PRO A 186 6.81 -15.05 22.15
CA PRO A 186 6.83 -16.38 21.60
C PRO A 186 6.75 -16.35 20.07
N THR A 187 7.55 -17.19 19.42
CA THR A 187 7.35 -17.52 18.00
C THR A 187 6.29 -18.62 17.90
N VAL A 188 5.20 -18.33 17.19
CA VAL A 188 4.13 -19.31 16.92
C VAL A 188 4.14 -19.64 15.43
N THR A 189 4.34 -20.92 15.09
CA THR A 189 4.46 -21.37 13.70
C THR A 189 3.25 -22.19 13.29
N SER A 190 2.67 -21.85 12.13
CA SER A 190 1.70 -22.68 11.39
C SER A 190 2.37 -23.31 10.18
N ILE A 191 2.22 -24.62 10.00
CA ILE A 191 2.88 -25.39 8.93
C ILE A 191 1.85 -25.95 7.95
N VAL A 192 2.03 -25.67 6.65
CA VAL A 192 1.29 -26.33 5.56
C VAL A 192 2.20 -27.36 4.90
N ASN A 193 1.82 -28.64 4.98
CA ASN A 193 2.60 -29.72 4.40
C ASN A 193 2.21 -29.96 2.93
N VAL A 194 3.11 -29.63 2.01
CA VAL A 194 2.97 -29.95 0.58
C VAL A 194 3.70 -31.26 0.30
N ALA A 195 2.94 -32.36 0.21
CA ALA A 195 3.50 -33.71 0.08
C ALA A 195 4.02 -34.06 -1.34
N ALA A 196 3.72 -33.23 -2.35
CA ALA A 196 4.23 -33.42 -3.70
C ALA A 196 5.57 -32.70 -3.89
N SER A 197 6.48 -33.32 -4.63
CA SER A 197 7.65 -32.63 -5.17
C SER A 197 7.23 -31.74 -6.34
N GLY A 198 7.74 -30.52 -6.38
CA GLY A 198 7.41 -29.57 -7.45
C GLY A 198 7.73 -28.13 -7.06
N THR A 199 7.42 -27.21 -7.97
CA THR A 199 7.50 -25.78 -7.73
C THR A 199 6.18 -25.29 -7.15
N ILE A 200 6.24 -24.52 -6.05
CA ILE A 200 5.07 -23.79 -5.56
C ILE A 200 4.84 -22.61 -6.49
N ALA A 201 3.71 -22.59 -7.19
CA ALA A 201 3.36 -21.52 -8.12
C ALA A 201 2.78 -20.29 -7.41
N ASP A 202 2.11 -20.50 -6.27
CA ASP A 202 1.36 -19.47 -5.55
C ASP A 202 1.18 -19.86 -4.08
N VAL A 203 1.10 -18.86 -3.19
CA VAL A 203 0.83 -19.00 -1.76
C VAL A 203 -0.11 -17.89 -1.33
N ASN A 204 -1.32 -18.26 -0.90
CA ASN A 204 -2.32 -17.30 -0.41
C ASN A 204 -2.48 -17.38 1.11
N VAL A 205 -2.39 -16.23 1.78
CA VAL A 205 -2.82 -16.07 3.18
C VAL A 205 -4.24 -15.51 3.18
N LEU A 206 -5.22 -16.39 3.38
CA LEU A 206 -6.62 -16.03 3.34
C LEU A 206 -7.16 -15.78 4.75
N GLY A 207 -7.81 -14.63 4.96
CA GLY A 207 -8.60 -14.36 6.16
C GLY A 207 -7.80 -14.36 7.47
N LEU A 208 -6.59 -13.76 7.47
CA LEU A 208 -5.81 -13.55 8.69
C LEU A 208 -6.62 -12.69 9.68
N ASN A 209 -7.20 -13.32 10.70
CA ASN A 209 -8.08 -12.70 11.67
C ASN A 209 -7.83 -13.29 13.07
N GLY A 210 -7.81 -12.44 14.09
CA GLY A 210 -7.62 -12.82 15.48
C GLY A 210 -7.75 -11.62 16.42
N THR A 211 -7.71 -11.89 17.73
CA THR A 211 -7.75 -10.85 18.77
C THR A 211 -6.40 -10.81 19.50
N HIS A 212 -5.78 -9.64 19.56
CA HIS A 212 -4.57 -9.38 20.33
C HIS A 212 -4.65 -8.00 20.97
N THR A 213 -3.97 -7.80 22.10
CA THR A 213 -4.06 -6.55 22.88
C THR A 213 -3.52 -5.34 22.10
N TRP A 214 -2.45 -5.53 21.33
CA TRP A 214 -1.82 -4.50 20.49
C TRP A 214 -1.35 -5.09 19.16
N ILE A 215 -1.66 -4.44 18.04
CA ILE A 215 -1.25 -4.95 16.72
C ILE A 215 0.25 -4.78 16.47
N ASN A 216 0.87 -3.74 17.03
CA ASN A 216 2.31 -3.44 16.88
C ASN A 216 3.23 -4.45 17.58
N ASP A 217 2.69 -5.31 18.44
CA ASP A 217 3.45 -6.38 19.09
C ASP A 217 3.59 -7.62 18.18
N LEU A 218 2.87 -7.65 17.06
CA LEU A 218 2.81 -8.80 16.16
C LEU A 218 3.65 -8.56 14.91
N ASP A 219 4.48 -9.54 14.59
CA ASP A 219 5.21 -9.64 13.33
C ASP A 219 4.80 -10.94 12.63
N PHE A 220 4.52 -10.86 11.33
CA PHE A 220 4.05 -11.99 10.52
C PHE A 220 4.99 -12.18 9.35
N ASN A 221 5.51 -13.39 9.24
CA ASN A 221 6.48 -13.77 8.22
C ASN A 221 6.08 -15.12 7.61
N LEU A 222 6.24 -15.29 6.31
CA LEU A 222 6.10 -16.58 5.62
C LEU A 222 7.49 -17.17 5.34
N GLN A 223 7.72 -18.41 5.76
CA GLN A 223 8.99 -19.08 5.54
C GLN A 223 8.83 -20.32 4.65
N SER A 224 9.65 -20.40 3.59
CA SER A 224 9.75 -21.58 2.73
C SER A 224 10.54 -22.72 3.41
N PRO A 225 10.45 -23.97 2.92
CA PRO A 225 11.29 -25.07 3.43
C PRO A 225 12.80 -24.83 3.28
N ALA A 226 13.22 -23.96 2.37
CA ALA A 226 14.61 -23.57 2.17
C ALA A 226 15.06 -22.41 3.10
N GLY A 227 14.16 -21.89 3.94
CA GLY A 227 14.45 -20.83 4.90
C GLY A 227 14.30 -19.40 4.38
N THR A 228 13.93 -19.21 3.11
CA THR A 228 13.56 -17.88 2.58
C THR A 228 12.34 -17.35 3.31
N THR A 229 12.42 -16.11 3.78
CA THR A 229 11.35 -15.43 4.53
C THR A 229 10.85 -14.21 3.73
N VAL A 230 9.52 -14.02 3.69
CA VAL A 230 8.84 -12.85 3.12
C VAL A 230 7.78 -12.30 4.08
#